data_AF-A0A1Q7WQ17-F1
#
_entry.id   AF-A0A1Q7WQ17-F1
#
_cell.length_a   1.000
_cell.length_b   1.000
_cell.length_c   1.000
_cell.angle_alpha   90.00
_cell.angle_beta   90.00
_cell.angle_gamma   90.00
#
_symmetry.space_group_name_H-M   'P 1'
#
loop_
_entity.id
_entity.type
_entity.pdbx_description
1 polymer ?
#
loop_
_entity_poly.entity_id
_entity_poly.type
_entity_poly.pdbx_seq_one_letter_code
_entity_poly.pdbx_strand_id
1 'polypeptide(L)' 'MVVIPAGVAHKRESASPDLLVIGSYPRGQSPDHCRAEPGVHDGAVGRIARVPLPAADPVTGGAGPLLECWRGTR' A
#
# COMPACT_ATOMS: atom_id res chain seq x y z
N MET A 1 2.60 12.75 -4.32
CA MET A 1 1.72 11.59 -4.10
C MET A 1 2.61 10.36 -3.96
N VAL A 2 2.31 9.49 -2.99
CA VAL A 2 3.07 8.26 -2.74
C VAL A 2 2.08 7.10 -2.73
N VAL A 3 2.44 5.99 -3.35
CA VAL A 3 1.74 4.71 -3.20
C VAL A 3 2.61 3.81 -2.34
N ILE A 4 2.02 3.26 -1.29
CA ILE A 4 2.68 2.35 -0.34
C ILE A 4 2.10 0.96 -0.57
N PRO A 5 2.85 0.02 -1.20
CA PRO A 5 2.38 -1.34 -1.40
C PRO A 5 2.13 -2.07 -0.08
N ALA A 6 1.26 -3.08 -0.11
CA ALA A 6 1.04 -3.95 1.05
C ALA A 6 2.37 -4.58 1.51
N GLY A 7 2.59 -4.61 2.83
CA GLY A 7 3.81 -5.13 3.43
C GLY A 7 4.92 -4.10 3.65
N VAL A 8 4.76 -2.86 3.18
CA VAL A 8 5.73 -1.79 3.40
C VAL A 8 5.35 -0.97 4.63
N ALA A 9 6.18 -1.02 5.67
CA ALA A 9 6.09 -0.11 6.79
C ALA A 9 6.61 1.28 6.40
N HIS A 10 6.01 2.33 6.95
CA HIS A 10 6.47 3.70 6.75
C HIS A 10 6.41 4.46 8.07
N LYS A 11 7.31 5.44 8.22
CA LYS A 11 7.37 6.33 9.38
C LYS A 11 7.78 7.72 8.92
N ARG A 12 7.20 8.73 9.55
CA ARG A 12 7.60 10.12 9.40
C ARG A 12 8.72 10.43 10.40
N GLU A 13 9.95 10.54 9.93
CA GLU A 13 11.10 10.90 10.79
C GLU A 13 11.11 12.39 11.14
N SER A 14 10.77 13.25 10.17
CA SER A 14 10.65 14.69 10.33
C SER A 14 9.53 15.22 9.43
N ALA A 15 9.03 16.42 9.71
CA ALA A 15 8.10 17.16 8.85
C ALA A 15 8.08 18.64 9.22
N SER A 16 7.71 19.48 8.27
CA SER A 16 7.35 20.87 8.55
C SER A 16 6.05 20.94 9.37
N PRO A 17 5.81 22.03 10.13
CA PRO A 17 4.60 22.17 10.96
C PRO A 17 3.28 22.18 10.18
N ASP A 18 3.35 22.49 8.89
CA ASP A 18 2.22 22.65 7.97
C ASP A 18 1.98 21.43 7.07
N LEU A 19 2.69 20.31 7.29
CA LEU A 19 2.46 19.09 6.53
C LEU A 19 1.06 18.52 6.80
N LEU A 20 0.24 18.45 5.74
CA LEU A 20 -1.03 17.73 5.73
C LEU A 20 -0.92 16.44 4.91
N VAL A 21 -1.38 15.32 5.46
CA VAL A 21 -1.41 14.01 4.79
C VAL A 21 -2.85 13.56 4.62
N ILE A 22 -3.22 13.24 3.38
CA ILE A 22 -4.51 12.63 3.05
C ILE A 22 -4.23 11.24 2.49
N GLY A 23 -4.84 10.24 3.10
CA GLY A 23 -4.76 8.85 2.67
C GLY A 23 -6.05 8.39 2.00
N SER A 24 -5.92 7.44 1.09
CA SER A 24 -7.06 6.69 0.53
C SER A 24 -6.66 5.23 0.34
N TYR A 25 -7.67 4.36 0.30
CA TYR A 25 -7.51 2.94 0.03
C TYR A 25 -8.31 2.58 -1.22
N PRO A 26 -7.92 1.52 -1.96
CA PRO A 26 -8.73 1.02 -3.06
C PRO A 26 -10.17 0.72 -2.61
N ARG A 27 -11.12 0.92 -3.53
CA ARG A 27 -12.55 0.71 -3.25
C ARG A 27 -12.80 -0.68 -2.64
N GLY A 28 -13.52 -0.71 -1.52
CA GLY A 28 -13.89 -1.94 -0.82
C GLY A 28 -12.76 -2.57 -0.01
N GLN A 29 -11.59 -1.92 0.08
CA GLN A 29 -10.50 -2.35 0.92
C GLN A 29 -10.38 -1.45 2.16
N SER A 30 -10.06 -2.08 3.29
CA SER A 30 -9.69 -1.42 4.53
C SER A 30 -8.26 -1.81 4.87
N PRO A 31 -7.48 -0.94 5.53
CA PRO A 31 -6.12 -1.27 5.92
C PRO A 31 -6.06 -2.40 6.95
N ASP A 32 -5.11 -3.32 6.78
CA ASP A 32 -4.67 -4.27 7.80
C ASP A 32 -3.38 -3.73 8.45
N HIS A 33 -3.51 -3.09 9.62
CA HIS A 33 -2.36 -2.54 10.36
C HIS A 33 -1.70 -3.65 11.19
N CYS A 34 -0.59 -4.18 10.70
CA CYS A 34 0.22 -5.16 11.41
C CYS A 34 1.41 -4.49 12.14
N ARG A 35 1.64 -4.85 13.40
CA ARG A 35 2.89 -4.56 14.11
C ARG A 35 3.84 -5.75 14.01
N ALA A 36 5.14 -5.51 14.12
CA ALA A 36 6.18 -6.53 14.07
C ALA A 36 6.24 -7.32 15.40
N GLU A 37 5.17 -8.04 15.70
CA GLU A 37 5.07 -8.91 16.89
C GLU A 37 5.61 -10.31 16.57
N PRO A 38 6.23 -11.00 17.54
CA PRO A 38 6.68 -12.38 17.37
C PRO A 38 5.53 -13.30 16.90
N GLY A 39 5.78 -14.10 15.87
CA GLY A 39 4.79 -15.04 15.31
C GLY A 39 3.76 -14.45 14.35
N VAL A 40 3.73 -13.13 14.13
CA VAL A 40 2.80 -12.49 13.18
C VAL A 40 3.36 -12.44 11.75
N HIS A 41 4.70 -12.46 11.61
CA HIS A 41 5.40 -12.22 10.34
C HIS A 41 4.95 -13.15 9.22
N ASP A 42 5.04 -14.47 9.39
CA ASP A 42 4.73 -15.44 8.33
C ASP A 42 3.27 -15.34 7.87
N GLY A 43 2.37 -15.13 8.83
CA GLY A 43 0.95 -14.89 8.55
C GLY A 43 0.72 -13.60 7.77
N ALA A 44 1.45 -12.53 8.09
CA ALA A 44 1.39 -11.27 7.36
C ALA A 44 1.94 -11.41 5.93
N VAL A 45 3.10 -12.08 5.74
CA VAL A 45 3.67 -12.38 4.43
C VAL A 45 2.66 -13.13 3.55
N GLY A 46 1.99 -14.14 4.11
CA GLY A 46 0.94 -14.87 3.42
C GLY A 46 -0.26 -14.00 3.01
N ARG A 47 -0.67 -13.04 3.87
CA ARG A 47 -1.77 -12.11 3.55
C ARG A 47 -1.36 -11.08 2.48
N ILE A 48 -0.15 -10.54 2.56
CA ILE A 48 0.40 -9.57 1.59
C ILE A 48 0.35 -10.14 0.17
N ALA A 49 0.76 -11.38 -0.02
CA ALA A 49 0.73 -12.05 -1.32
C ALA A 49 -0.70 -12.23 -1.91
N ARG A 50 -1.74 -12.13 -1.08
CA ARG A 50 -3.15 -12.24 -1.48
C ARG A 50 -3.85 -10.89 -1.65
N VAL A 51 -3.16 -9.78 -1.40
CA VAL A 51 -3.74 -8.45 -1.61
C VAL A 51 -3.95 -8.23 -3.11
N PRO A 52 -5.19 -8.01 -3.58
CA PRO A 52 -5.46 -7.81 -4.99
C PRO A 52 -4.93 -6.44 -5.43
N LEU A 53 -4.47 -6.37 -6.69
CA LEU A 53 -4.20 -5.09 -7.32
C LEU A 53 -5.50 -4.24 -7.38
N PRO A 54 -5.42 -2.91 -7.24
CA PRO A 54 -6.59 -2.07 -7.38
C PRO A 54 -7.16 -2.15 -8.80
N ALA A 55 -8.48 -1.98 -8.93
CA ALA A 55 -9.16 -2.05 -10.22
C ALA A 55 -8.75 -0.93 -11.19
N ALA A 56 -8.20 0.17 -10.67
CA ALA A 56 -7.74 1.31 -11.44
C ALA A 56 -6.51 1.95 -10.79
N ASP A 57 -5.68 2.59 -11.60
CA ASP A 57 -4.60 3.46 -11.14
C ASP A 57 -5.18 4.63 -10.31
N PRO A 58 -4.71 4.86 -9.07
CA PRO A 58 -5.26 5.88 -8.18
C PRO A 58 -4.88 7.32 -8.60
N VAL A 59 -3.92 7.50 -9.50
CA VAL A 59 -3.49 8.81 -10.04
C VAL A 59 -4.26 9.12 -11.32
N THR A 60 -4.22 8.19 -12.27
CA THR A 60 -4.63 8.45 -13.67
C THR A 60 -6.00 7.86 -14.02
N GLY A 61 -6.51 6.94 -13.19
CA GLY A 61 -7.64 6.11 -13.54
C GLY A 61 -7.28 5.03 -14.57
N GLY A 62 -8.15 4.01 -14.70
CA GLY A 62 -7.96 2.93 -15.66
C GLY A 62 -6.68 2.10 -15.43
N ALA A 63 -6.05 1.65 -16.51
CA ALA A 63 -4.96 0.66 -16.48
C ALA A 63 -3.55 1.23 -16.20
N GLY A 64 -3.43 2.52 -15.82
CA GLY A 64 -2.25 3.38 -15.83
C GLY A 64 -0.90 2.84 -15.29
N PRO A 65 0.15 3.68 -15.30
CA PRO A 65 1.54 3.25 -15.16
C PRO A 65 1.83 2.46 -13.88
N LEU A 66 1.12 2.73 -12.78
CA LEU A 66 1.27 1.97 -11.54
C LEU A 66 0.95 0.48 -11.73
N LEU A 67 -0.14 0.18 -12.45
CA LEU A 67 -0.57 -1.20 -12.69
C LEU A 67 0.33 -1.90 -13.71
N GLU A 68 0.95 -1.16 -14.63
CA GLU A 68 1.95 -1.71 -15.56
C GLU A 68 3.22 -2.16 -14.81
N CYS A 69 3.75 -1.33 -13.90
CA CYS A 69 4.90 -1.69 -13.08
C CYS A 69 4.66 -2.97 -12.26
N TRP A 70 3.49 -3.09 -11.64
CA TRP A 70 3.16 -4.28 -10.83
C TRP A 70 2.92 -5.54 -11.67
N ARG A 71 2.38 -5.41 -12.88
CA ARG A 71 2.22 -6.56 -13.78
C ARG A 71 3.55 -7.10 -14.32
N GLY A 72 4.56 -6.24 -14.44
CA GLY A 72 5.91 -6.61 -14.89
C GLY A 72 6.79 -7.28 -13.84
N THR A 73 6.33 -7.41 -12.58
CA THR A 73 7.14 -7.94 -11.47
C THR A 73 6.91 -9.46 -11.23
N ARG A 74 6.92 -10.26 -12.30
CA ARG A 74 6.83 -11.74 -12.19
C ARG A 74 8.18 -12.39 -11.94
#